data_AF-A0A7Z6YA68-F1
#
_entry.id   AF-A0A7Z6YA68-F1
#
_cell.length_a   1.000
_cell.length_b   1.000
_cell.length_c   1.000
_cell.angle_alpha   90.00
_cell.angle_beta   90.00
_cell.angle_gamma   90.00
#
_symmetry.space_group_name_H-M   'P 1'
#
loop_
_entity.id
_entity.type
_entity.pdbx_description
1 polymer ?
#
loop_
_entity_poly.entity_id
_entity_poly.type
_entity_poly.pdbx_seq_one_letter_code
_entity_poly.pdbx_strand_id
1 'polypeptide(L)'
;NELNKENIDCIEYSNVPEIYITLALAPAKILSVEVKKIPIEELSAEEKESIQERFIVNNHLQKAKVRLLDIEKSKAIGKGGVNVCLASMLTGYHIEFETIPSVKENAENESEKETPKVGVEALESLFKN
;
A
#
# COMPACT_ATOMS: atom_id res chain seq x y z
N ASN A 1 -3.76 30.64 3.55
CA ASN A 1 -3.90 29.25 4.01
C ASN A 1 -2.95 29.02 5.17
N GLU A 2 -3.49 28.52 6.28
CA GLU A 2 -2.77 28.24 7.53
C GLU A 2 -1.73 27.12 7.37
N LEU A 3 -1.79 26.37 6.27
CA LEU A 3 -1.00 25.18 6.00
C LEU A 3 0.01 25.36 4.86
N ASN A 4 0.38 26.59 4.49
CA ASN A 4 1.44 26.87 3.50
C ASN A 4 1.34 26.11 2.15
N LYS A 5 0.13 25.69 1.74
CA LYS A 5 -0.15 24.87 0.53
C LYS A 5 0.33 23.41 0.62
N GLU A 6 0.39 22.83 1.81
CA GLU A 6 0.58 21.39 1.97
C GLU A 6 -0.66 20.60 1.52
N ASN A 7 -0.43 19.39 0.99
CA ASN A 7 -1.50 18.45 0.63
C ASN A 7 -1.78 17.56 1.84
N ILE A 8 -3.05 17.38 2.19
CA ILE A 8 -3.50 16.53 3.30
C ILE A 8 -4.40 15.44 2.76
N ASP A 9 -4.04 14.20 3.06
CA ASP A 9 -4.87 13.02 2.82
C ASP A 9 -5.50 12.56 4.15
N CYS A 10 -6.81 12.35 4.16
CA CYS A 10 -7.55 11.82 5.30
C CYS A 10 -7.90 10.36 5.04
N ILE A 11 -7.59 9.48 5.97
CA ILE A 11 -7.88 8.05 5.89
C ILE A 11 -8.61 7.58 7.15
N GLU A 12 -9.40 6.53 7.01
CA GLU A 12 -10.01 5.87 8.16
C GLU A 12 -8.98 5.04 8.93
N TYR A 13 -8.99 5.16 10.25
CA TYR A 13 -8.20 4.28 11.10
C TYR A 13 -8.81 2.87 11.13
N SER A 14 -7.94 1.87 11.03
CA SER A 14 -8.30 0.47 11.24
C SER A 14 -7.32 -0.17 12.21
N ASN A 15 -7.83 -0.98 13.13
CA ASN A 15 -7.01 -1.82 14.01
C ASN A 15 -6.47 -3.08 13.31
N VAL A 16 -7.00 -3.42 12.13
CA VAL A 16 -6.48 -4.47 11.25
C VAL A 16 -5.35 -3.87 10.41
N PRO A 17 -4.08 -4.27 10.64
CA PRO A 17 -2.91 -3.65 10.01
C PRO A 17 -2.93 -3.67 8.49
N GLU A 18 -3.38 -4.77 7.89
CA GLU A 18 -3.45 -4.96 6.44
C GLU A 18 -4.38 -3.93 5.78
N ILE A 19 -5.53 -3.69 6.40
CA ILE A 19 -6.50 -2.68 5.96
C ILE A 19 -5.91 -1.29 6.15
N TYR A 20 -5.31 -1.03 7.31
CA TYR A 20 -4.77 0.29 7.62
C TYR A 20 -3.62 0.70 6.69
N ILE A 21 -2.70 -0.23 6.39
CA ILE A 21 -1.60 -0.02 5.43
C ILE A 21 -2.15 0.20 4.01
N THR A 22 -3.18 -0.55 3.62
CA THR A 22 -3.83 -0.38 2.30
C THR A 22 -4.42 1.02 2.16
N LEU A 23 -5.11 1.52 3.20
CA LEU A 23 -5.68 2.87 3.20
C LEU A 23 -4.60 3.95 3.21
N ALA A 24 -3.52 3.75 3.98
CA ALA A 24 -2.41 4.70 4.08
C ALA A 24 -1.60 4.86 2.78
N LEU A 25 -1.66 3.89 1.86
CA LEU A 25 -0.98 3.94 0.56
C LEU A 25 -1.87 4.51 -0.57
N ALA A 26 -3.10 4.93 -0.26
CA ALA A 26 -3.94 5.64 -1.22
C ALA A 26 -3.15 6.82 -1.84
N PRO A 27 -3.24 7.06 -3.16
CA PRO A 27 -4.22 6.55 -4.12
C PRO A 27 -3.82 5.24 -4.83
N ALA A 28 -2.75 4.55 -4.40
CA ALA A 28 -2.28 3.34 -5.07
C ALA A 28 -3.22 2.14 -4.84
N LYS A 29 -3.49 1.36 -5.89
CA LYS A 29 -4.28 0.13 -5.77
C LYS A 29 -3.39 -1.03 -5.33
N ILE A 30 -3.67 -1.54 -4.14
CA ILE A 30 -2.94 -2.66 -3.54
C ILE A 30 -3.69 -3.97 -3.80
N LEU A 31 -2.95 -5.03 -4.14
CA LEU A 31 -3.51 -6.37 -4.36
C LEU A 31 -3.59 -7.16 -3.05
N SER A 32 -2.51 -7.13 -2.26
CA SER A 32 -2.49 -7.75 -0.94
C SER A 32 -1.42 -7.14 -0.04
N VAL A 33 -1.61 -7.25 1.27
CA VAL A 33 -0.63 -6.87 2.29
C VAL A 33 -0.38 -8.08 3.16
N GLU A 34 0.89 -8.44 3.36
CA GLU A 34 1.33 -9.50 4.27
C GLU A 34 2.17 -8.85 5.37
N VAL A 35 1.68 -8.90 6.61
CA VAL A 35 2.38 -8.34 7.76
C VAL A 35 3.21 -9.41 8.46
N LYS A 36 4.47 -9.09 8.77
CA LYS A 36 5.42 -9.98 9.44
C LYS A 36 6.01 -9.28 10.65
N LYS A 37 6.16 -10.05 11.73
CA LYS A 37 6.92 -9.67 12.92
C LYS A 37 8.17 -10.52 12.92
N ILE A 38 9.31 -9.90 12.63
CA ILE A 38 10.58 -10.64 12.49
C ILE A 38 11.40 -10.35 13.75
N PRO A 39 11.74 -11.36 14.56
CA PRO A 39 12.65 -11.18 15.69
C PRO A 39 13.97 -10.58 15.21
N ILE A 40 14.51 -9.58 15.92
CA ILE A 40 15.75 -8.94 15.47
C ILE A 40 16.93 -9.92 15.43
N GLU A 41 16.90 -11.00 16.22
CA GLU A 41 17.93 -12.03 16.22
C GLU A 41 18.04 -12.75 14.86
N GLU A 42 16.92 -12.86 14.14
CA GLU A 42 16.84 -13.54 12.84
C GLU A 42 17.35 -12.67 11.67
N LEU A 43 17.53 -11.37 11.90
CA LEU A 43 18.03 -10.44 10.90
C LEU A 43 19.56 -10.52 10.76
N SER A 44 20.04 -10.38 9.52
CA SER A 44 21.48 -10.28 9.25
C SER A 44 22.08 -9.00 9.85
N ALA A 45 23.41 -8.94 9.96
CA ALA A 45 24.09 -7.74 10.47
C ALA A 45 23.83 -6.51 9.59
N GLU A 46 23.77 -6.72 8.26
CA GLU A 46 23.51 -5.68 7.27
C GLU A 46 22.07 -5.16 7.35
N GLU A 47 21.10 -6.07 7.55
CA GLU A 47 19.70 -5.68 7.74
C GLU A 47 19.56 -4.82 8.99
N LYS A 48 20.17 -5.23 10.12
CA LYS A 48 20.15 -4.49 11.39
C LYS A 48 20.68 -3.06 11.25
N GLU A 49 21.72 -2.84 10.46
CA GLU A 49 22.28 -1.49 10.22
C GLU A 49 21.38 -0.63 9.32
N SER A 50 20.69 -1.25 8.36
CA SER A 50 19.83 -0.53 7.40
C SER A 50 18.45 -0.14 7.95
N ILE A 51 17.97 -0.87 8.95
CA ILE A 51 16.62 -0.71 9.50
C ILE A 51 16.60 0.46 10.48
N GLN A 52 15.62 1.35 10.29
CA GLN A 52 15.37 2.40 11.27
C GLN A 52 14.73 1.80 12.54
N GLU A 53 15.33 2.06 13.70
CA GLU A 53 14.90 1.55 15.01
C GLU A 53 13.41 1.80 15.31
N ARG A 54 12.83 2.86 14.75
CA ARG A 54 11.40 3.20 14.92
C ARG A 54 10.43 2.08 14.50
N PHE A 55 10.86 1.16 13.62
CA PHE A 55 10.04 0.04 13.16
C PHE A 55 10.20 -1.21 14.04
N ILE A 56 11.05 -1.16 15.08
CA ILE A 56 11.28 -2.26 16.00
C ILE A 56 10.39 -2.05 17.23
N VAL A 57 9.52 -3.03 17.49
CA VAL A 57 8.62 -3.02 18.65
C VAL A 57 8.78 -4.34 19.38
N ASN A 58 9.04 -4.28 20.69
CA ASN A 58 9.27 -5.45 21.53
C ASN A 58 10.28 -6.42 20.92
N ASN A 59 11.41 -5.90 20.43
CA ASN A 59 12.48 -6.71 19.84
C ASN A 59 12.10 -7.43 18.52
N HIS A 60 11.03 -6.97 17.86
CA HIS A 60 10.58 -7.49 16.57
C HIS A 60 10.44 -6.34 15.56
N LEU A 61 11.04 -6.50 14.39
CA LEU A 61 10.79 -5.64 13.24
C LEU A 61 9.34 -5.82 12.78
N GLN A 62 8.60 -4.72 12.75
CA GLN A 62 7.28 -4.63 12.12
C GLN A 62 7.46 -4.41 10.62
N LYS A 63 7.29 -5.46 9.82
CA LYS A 63 7.50 -5.44 8.37
C LYS A 63 6.19 -5.69 7.63
N ALA A 64 5.96 -5.00 6.53
CA ALA A 64 4.80 -5.21 5.68
C ALA A 64 5.25 -5.43 4.23
N LYS A 65 4.88 -6.57 3.64
CA LYS A 65 5.12 -6.88 2.24
C LYS A 65 3.84 -6.60 1.45
N VAL A 66 3.89 -5.58 0.60
CA VAL A 66 2.76 -5.07 -0.16
C VAL A 66 2.89 -5.53 -1.61
N ARG A 67 1.89 -6.26 -2.09
CA ARG A 67 1.81 -6.71 -3.49
C ARG A 67 0.94 -5.75 -4.29
N LEU A 68 1.42 -5.33 -5.46
CA LEU A 68 0.70 -4.45 -6.36
C LEU A 68 1.13 -4.66 -7.81
N LEU A 69 0.41 -4.06 -8.75
CA LEU A 69 0.82 -3.99 -10.14
C LEU A 69 1.97 -3.00 -10.32
N ASP A 70 2.86 -3.25 -11.26
CA ASP A 70 3.96 -2.36 -11.62
C ASP A 70 3.51 -0.91 -11.94
N ILE A 71 2.38 -0.74 -12.63
CA ILE A 71 1.79 0.58 -12.96
C ILE A 71 1.39 1.37 -11.71
N GLU A 72 1.05 0.69 -10.61
CA GLU A 72 0.65 1.33 -9.35
C GLU A 72 1.86 1.67 -8.45
N LYS A 73 3.06 1.14 -8.75
CA LYS A 73 4.26 1.33 -7.93
C LYS A 73 4.64 2.79 -7.80
N SER A 74 4.52 3.55 -8.88
CA SER A 74 4.85 4.99 -8.87
C SER A 74 3.94 5.76 -7.89
N LYS A 75 2.63 5.45 -7.87
CA LYS A 75 1.66 6.07 -6.95
C LYS A 75 1.91 5.66 -5.50
N ALA A 76 2.24 4.39 -5.27
CA ALA A 76 2.51 3.86 -3.93
C ALA A 76 3.77 4.49 -3.31
N ILE A 77 4.82 4.70 -4.11
CA ILE A 77 6.03 5.39 -3.67
C ILE A 77 5.76 6.89 -3.47
N GLY A 78 5.05 7.51 -4.42
CA GLY A 78 4.82 8.95 -4.45
C GLY A 78 6.05 9.75 -4.89
N LYS A 79 5.87 11.06 -5.08
CA LYS A 79 6.97 11.94 -5.52
C LYS A 79 8.08 11.95 -4.47
N GLY A 80 9.28 11.51 -4.86
CA GLY A 80 10.43 11.44 -3.95
C GLY A 80 10.27 10.45 -2.79
N GLY A 81 9.33 9.49 -2.89
CA GLY A 81 9.09 8.52 -1.81
C GLY A 81 8.22 9.04 -0.67
N VAL A 82 7.63 10.24 -0.80
CA VAL A 82 6.86 10.87 0.29
C VAL A 82 5.67 10.00 0.72
N ASN A 83 4.96 9.37 -0.22
CA ASN A 83 3.75 8.61 0.13
C ASN A 83 4.10 7.37 0.98
N VAL A 84 5.02 6.53 0.51
CA VAL A 84 5.47 5.36 1.27
C VAL A 84 6.12 5.76 2.60
N CYS A 85 6.83 6.88 2.65
CA CYS A 85 7.45 7.40 3.87
C CYS A 85 6.40 7.78 4.91
N LEU A 86 5.39 8.57 4.52
CA LEU A 86 4.28 8.96 5.39
C LEU A 86 3.45 7.74 5.82
N ALA A 87 3.14 6.83 4.89
CA ALA A 87 2.42 5.59 5.21
C ALA A 87 3.18 4.72 6.21
N SER A 88 4.50 4.58 6.04
CA SER A 88 5.35 3.82 6.98
C SER A 88 5.40 4.49 8.35
N MET A 89 5.50 5.82 8.40
CA MET A 89 5.49 6.58 9.65
C MET A 89 4.13 6.51 10.37
N LEU A 90 3.04 6.59 9.62
CA LEU A 90 1.68 6.57 10.14
C LEU A 90 1.28 5.19 10.68
N THR A 91 1.72 4.12 10.01
CA THR A 91 1.37 2.74 10.35
C THR A 91 2.37 2.09 11.29
N GLY A 92 3.61 2.58 11.33
CA GLY A 92 4.69 2.00 12.12
C GLY A 92 5.33 0.75 11.50
N TYR A 93 5.11 0.49 10.21
CA TYR A 93 5.67 -0.67 9.51
C TYR A 93 6.76 -0.26 8.51
N HIS A 94 7.78 -1.10 8.39
CA HIS A 94 8.70 -1.05 7.26
C HIS A 94 8.03 -1.67 6.03
N ILE A 95 7.61 -0.83 5.08
CA ILE A 95 6.85 -1.22 3.90
C ILE A 95 7.80 -1.60 2.75
N GLU A 96 7.65 -2.80 2.22
CA GLU A 96 8.33 -3.28 1.02
C GLU A 96 7.33 -3.66 -0.06
N PHE A 97 7.70 -3.38 -1.32
CA PHE A 97 6.83 -3.62 -2.47
C PHE A 97 7.28 -4.84 -3.27
N GLU A 98 6.34 -5.73 -3.58
CA GLU A 98 6.48 -6.78 -4.57
C GLU A 98 5.54 -6.50 -5.75
N THR A 99 6.11 -6.26 -6.93
CA THR A 99 5.34 -5.94 -8.12
C THR A 99 5.05 -7.16 -8.97
N ILE A 100 3.83 -7.21 -9.51
CA ILE A 100 3.42 -8.17 -10.53
C ILE A 100 3.33 -7.41 -11.86
N PRO A 101 3.82 -7.97 -12.99
CA PRO A 101 3.67 -7.35 -14.29
C PRO A 101 2.20 -7.11 -14.62
N SER A 102 1.84 -5.90 -15.03
CA SER A 102 0.54 -5.65 -15.62
C SER A 102 0.51 -6.22 -17.04
N VAL A 103 -0.57 -6.97 -17.37
CA VAL A 103 -0.81 -7.37 -18.75
C VAL A 103 -1.17 -6.10 -19.51
N LYS A 104 -0.26 -5.66 -20.39
CA LYS A 104 -0.53 -4.56 -21.31
C LYS A 104 -1.47 -5.08 -22.40
N GLU A 105 -2.77 -5.09 -22.14
CA GLU A 105 -3.71 -4.93 -23.24
C GLU A 105 -3.49 -3.50 -23.78
N ASN A 106 -3.17 -3.40 -25.06
CA ASN A 106 -3.07 -2.11 -25.73
C ASN A 106 -4.44 -1.42 -25.66
N ALA A 107 -4.61 -0.49 -24.74
CA ALA A 107 -5.70 0.46 -24.73
C ALA A 107 -5.11 1.86 -24.75
N GLU A 108 -5.14 2.46 -25.94
CA GLU A 108 -5.05 3.89 -26.12
C GLU A 108 -6.11 4.57 -25.24
N ASN A 109 -5.68 5.65 -24.56
CA ASN A 109 -6.46 6.76 -23.99
C ASN A 109 -7.82 6.45 -23.34
N GLU A 110 -7.96 6.74 -22.05
CA GLU A 110 -9.09 7.57 -21.59
C GLU A 110 -8.79 8.20 -20.21
N SER A 111 -8.62 9.52 -20.24
CA SER A 111 -8.84 10.41 -19.11
C SER A 111 -10.30 10.33 -18.64
N GLU A 112 -10.50 10.25 -17.32
CA GLU A 112 -11.73 10.55 -16.57
C GLU A 112 -13.07 10.26 -17.25
N LYS A 113 -13.75 9.19 -16.82
CA LYS A 113 -15.22 9.16 -16.75
C LYS A 113 -15.72 8.18 -15.68
N GLU A 114 -16.83 8.62 -15.09
CA GLU A 114 -17.64 8.09 -14.00
C GLU A 114 -17.89 6.58 -14.04
N THR A 115 -17.97 5.96 -12.86
CA THR A 115 -18.38 4.56 -12.68
C THR A 115 -19.82 4.32 -13.16
N PRO A 116 -20.09 3.46 -14.17
CA PRO A 116 -21.42 2.94 -14.41
C PRO A 116 -21.63 1.64 -13.59
N LYS A 117 -22.78 1.57 -12.91
CA LYS A 117 -23.26 0.47 -12.05
C LYS A 117 -23.59 -0.80 -12.85
N VAL A 118 -22.62 -1.45 -13.49
CA VAL A 118 -22.87 -2.67 -14.31
C VAL A 118 -22.52 -3.98 -13.57
N GLY A 119 -21.84 -3.90 -12.42
CA GLY A 119 -21.27 -5.09 -11.75
C GLY A 119 -22.26 -5.99 -10.99
N VAL A 120 -23.46 -5.51 -10.64
CA VAL A 120 -24.36 -6.26 -9.75
C VAL A 120 -25.27 -7.23 -10.52
N GLU A 121 -25.73 -6.83 -11.71
CA GLU A 121 -26.63 -7.65 -12.55
C GLU A 121 -25.94 -8.87 -13.18
N ALA A 122 -24.64 -8.75 -13.49
CA ALA A 122 -23.85 -9.85 -14.05
C ALA A 122 -23.59 -10.98 -13.03
N LEU A 123 -23.46 -10.65 -11.73
CA LEU A 123 -23.30 -11.64 -10.67
C LEU A 123 -24.60 -12.42 -10.43
N GLU A 124 -25.78 -11.80 -10.49
CA GLU A 124 -27.05 -12.47 -10.22
C GLU A 124 -27.37 -13.61 -11.22
N SER A 125 -26.86 -13.53 -12.45
CA SER A 125 -27.02 -14.61 -13.44
C SER A 125 -26.10 -15.81 -13.21
N LEU A 126 -25.00 -15.64 -12.47
CA LEU A 126 -24.06 -16.72 -12.16
C LEU A 126 -24.50 -17.59 -10.98
N PHE A 127 -25.34 -17.07 -10.08
CA PHE A 127 -25.81 -17.79 -8.88
C PHE A 127 -27.23 -18.36 -9.00
N LYS A 128 -27.91 -18.15 -10.13
CA LYS A 128 -29.17 -18.85 -10.45
C LYS A 128 -28.90 -20.06 -11.33
N ASN A 129 -28.50 -21.16 -10.71
CA ASN A 129 -28.84 -22.54 -11.07
C ASN A 129 -28.47 -23.49 -9.94
#